data_AF-A0A7V9LMJ9-F1
#
_entry.id   AF-A0A7V9LMJ9-F1
#
_cell.length_a   1.000
_cell.length_b   1.000
_cell.length_c   1.000
_cell.angle_alpha   90.00
_cell.angle_beta   90.00
_cell.angle_gamma   90.00
#
_symmetry.space_group_name_H-M   'P 1'
#
loop_
_entity.id
_entity.type
_entity.pdbx_description
1 polymer ?
#
loop_
_entity_poly.entity_id
_entity_poly.type
_entity_poly.pdbx_seq_one_letter_code
_entity_poly.pdbx_strand_id
1 'polypeptide(L)'
;MRNLIVAIACLGMAIPAVAEVIEVKLGPGSTVEKRLILQPGKFAELCADLKSGQAVAWRFNAAASTDFNIHYHVGKQVEYPERREGVSNASGRLVAGSDQGYCWMWTNRSAVPIALDVALSDPGG
;
A
#
# COMPACT_ATOMS: atom_id res chain seq x y z
N MET A 1 9.84 59.04 1.01
CA MET A 1 9.03 58.26 0.05
C MET A 1 9.95 57.55 -0.93
N ARG A 2 10.07 56.21 -0.88
CA ARG A 2 10.10 55.28 -2.04
C ARG A 2 10.40 53.85 -1.57
N ASN A 3 9.31 53.13 -1.34
CA ASN A 3 9.03 51.71 -1.53
C ASN A 3 10.11 50.65 -1.24
N LEU A 4 9.88 49.94 -0.13
CA LEU A 4 10.38 48.61 0.16
C LEU A 4 9.65 47.60 -0.74
N ILE A 5 10.34 46.90 -1.63
CA ILE A 5 9.80 45.71 -2.31
C ILE A 5 10.11 44.51 -1.41
N VAL A 6 9.10 43.99 -0.74
CA VAL A 6 9.18 42.70 -0.04
C VAL A 6 8.87 41.61 -1.06
N ALA A 7 9.91 40.91 -1.53
CA ALA A 7 9.73 39.68 -2.27
C ALA A 7 9.31 38.58 -1.28
N ILE A 8 8.03 38.21 -1.30
CA ILE A 8 7.54 37.04 -0.57
C ILE A 8 8.03 35.81 -1.33
N ALA A 9 9.11 35.21 -0.82
CA ALA A 9 9.53 33.89 -1.24
C ALA A 9 8.52 32.87 -0.72
N CYS A 10 7.66 32.34 -1.59
CA CYS A 10 6.89 31.15 -1.29
C CYS A 10 7.87 29.99 -1.06
N LEU A 11 8.20 29.69 0.20
CA LEU A 11 8.78 28.41 0.57
C LEU A 11 7.75 27.33 0.21
N GLY A 12 7.96 26.67 -0.94
CA GLY A 12 7.23 25.45 -1.26
C GLY A 12 7.49 24.43 -0.16
N MET A 13 6.46 24.10 0.62
CA MET A 13 6.52 22.95 1.51
C MET A 13 6.64 21.71 0.63
N ALA A 14 7.85 21.17 0.51
CA ALA A 14 8.04 19.85 -0.04
C ALA A 14 7.39 18.85 0.92
N ILE A 15 6.19 18.38 0.59
CA ILE A 15 5.58 17.26 1.31
C ILE A 15 6.52 16.06 1.10
N PRO A 16 7.09 15.47 2.16
CA PRO A 16 7.95 14.33 1.99
C PRO A 16 7.12 13.18 1.42
N ALA A 17 7.46 12.74 0.21
CA ALA A 17 6.94 11.52 -0.40
C ALA A 17 7.60 10.31 0.30
N VAL A 18 7.13 10.01 1.50
CA VAL A 18 7.56 8.82 2.26
C VAL A 18 6.88 7.61 1.64
N ALA A 19 7.61 6.50 1.51
CA ALA A 19 6.98 5.22 1.32
C ALA A 19 6.15 4.88 2.56
N GLU A 20 4.90 4.48 2.39
CA GLU A 20 3.93 4.43 3.48
C GLU A 20 3.67 2.99 3.90
N VAL A 21 4.09 2.62 5.11
CA VAL A 21 3.70 1.34 5.73
C VAL A 21 2.57 1.63 6.70
N ILE A 22 1.39 1.07 6.43
CA ILE A 22 0.17 1.31 7.19
C ILE A 22 -0.24 0.00 7.85
N GLU A 23 -0.18 -0.05 9.17
CA GLU A 23 -0.76 -1.17 9.91
C GLU A 23 -2.30 -1.12 9.83
N VAL A 24 -2.90 -2.27 9.54
CA VAL A 24 -4.35 -2.47 9.55
C VAL A 24 -4.70 -3.63 10.46
N LYS A 25 -5.86 -3.56 11.09
CA LYS A 25 -6.39 -4.65 11.91
C LYS A 25 -7.47 -5.39 11.13
N LEU A 26 -7.24 -6.69 10.92
CA LEU A 26 -8.21 -7.61 10.32
C LEU A 26 -8.66 -8.59 11.40
N GLY A 27 -9.97 -8.71 11.58
CA GLY A 27 -10.61 -9.72 12.41
C GLY A 27 -11.77 -10.39 11.66
N PRO A 28 -12.37 -11.47 12.20
CA PRO A 28 -13.41 -12.23 11.52
C PRO A 28 -14.56 -11.35 11.01
N GLY A 29 -14.91 -11.48 9.72
CA GLY A 29 -15.99 -10.72 9.08
C GLY A 29 -15.69 -9.23 8.86
N SER A 30 -14.46 -8.77 9.12
CA SER A 30 -14.07 -7.37 8.95
C SER A 30 -13.69 -7.04 7.51
N THR A 31 -13.84 -5.77 7.14
CA THR A 31 -13.30 -5.21 5.90
C THR A 31 -12.62 -3.88 6.20
N VAL A 32 -11.43 -3.71 5.66
CA VAL A 32 -10.67 -2.47 5.68
C VAL A 32 -10.60 -1.94 4.26
N GLU A 33 -11.04 -0.71 4.06
CA GLU A 33 -10.89 0.02 2.80
C GLU A 33 -9.94 1.21 2.97
N LYS A 34 -9.10 1.46 1.96
CA LYS A 34 -8.15 2.57 1.95
C LYS A 34 -8.10 3.22 0.57
N ARG A 35 -7.94 4.54 0.58
CA ARG A 35 -7.58 5.34 -0.61
C ARG A 35 -6.23 5.98 -0.37
N LEU A 36 -5.29 5.72 -1.26
CA LEU A 36 -3.89 6.14 -1.17
C LEU A 36 -3.47 6.88 -2.44
N ILE A 37 -2.43 7.68 -2.32
CA ILE A 37 -1.74 8.29 -3.47
C ILE A 37 -0.30 7.78 -3.50
N LEU A 38 0.01 6.92 -4.45
CA LEU A 38 1.37 6.43 -4.67
C LEU A 38 2.17 7.49 -5.42
N GLN A 39 3.12 8.12 -4.73
CA GLN A 39 4.01 9.09 -5.37
C GLN A 39 4.97 8.41 -6.37
N PRO A 40 5.48 9.14 -7.38
CA PRO A 40 6.43 8.61 -8.36
C PRO A 40 7.64 7.93 -7.71
N GLY A 41 7.94 6.71 -8.13
CA GLY A 41 9.07 5.92 -7.60
C GLY A 41 8.91 5.47 -6.14
N LYS A 42 7.72 5.60 -5.54
CA LYS A 42 7.44 5.20 -4.15
C LYS A 42 6.52 3.99 -4.09
N PHE A 43 6.37 3.46 -2.88
CA PHE A 43 5.48 2.35 -2.58
C PHE A 43 4.59 2.66 -1.38
N ALA A 44 3.49 1.92 -1.26
CA ALA A 44 2.70 1.85 -0.04
C ALA A 44 2.41 0.39 0.30
N GLU A 45 2.29 0.11 1.60
CA GLU A 45 2.00 -1.20 2.16
C GLU A 45 0.82 -1.10 3.13
N LEU A 46 -0.13 -2.02 3.01
CA LEU A 46 -1.05 -2.32 4.12
C LEU A 46 -0.57 -3.60 4.78
N CYS A 47 -0.24 -3.55 6.07
CA CYS A 47 0.30 -4.69 6.80
C CYS A 47 -0.66 -5.14 7.91
N ALA A 48 -0.87 -6.46 8.02
CA ALA A 48 -1.70 -7.07 9.06
C ALA A 48 -1.00 -8.28 9.65
N ASP A 49 -1.06 -8.42 10.98
CA ASP A 49 -0.70 -9.67 11.66
C ASP A 49 -1.78 -10.71 11.37
N LEU A 50 -1.40 -11.83 10.75
CA LEU A 50 -2.31 -12.93 10.45
C LEU A 50 -1.93 -14.18 11.23
N LYS A 51 -2.94 -14.97 11.59
CA LYS A 51 -2.77 -16.32 12.13
C LYS A 51 -2.69 -17.35 11.01
N SER A 52 -1.95 -18.42 11.23
CA SER A 52 -1.93 -19.57 10.33
C SER A 52 -3.36 -20.06 10.05
N GLY A 53 -3.70 -20.23 8.78
CA GLY A 53 -5.04 -20.60 8.31
C GLY A 53 -6.01 -19.42 8.14
N GLN A 54 -5.70 -18.23 8.66
CA GLN A 54 -6.53 -17.05 8.44
C GLN A 54 -6.53 -16.68 6.95
N ALA A 55 -7.72 -16.38 6.43
CA ALA A 55 -7.89 -16.03 5.03
C ALA A 55 -8.21 -14.54 4.87
N VAL A 56 -7.63 -13.92 3.85
CA VAL A 56 -7.90 -12.54 3.49
C VAL A 56 -8.24 -12.47 2.01
N ALA A 57 -9.48 -12.08 1.70
CA ALA A 57 -9.85 -11.65 0.37
C ALA A 57 -9.33 -10.23 0.16
N TRP A 58 -8.70 -9.98 -0.98
CA TRP A 58 -8.11 -8.68 -1.29
C TRP A 58 -8.48 -8.25 -2.69
N ARG A 59 -8.61 -6.94 -2.88
CA ARG A 59 -8.75 -6.32 -4.20
C ARG A 59 -8.15 -4.92 -4.18
N PHE A 60 -7.68 -4.47 -5.33
CA PHE A 60 -7.32 -3.07 -5.52
C PHE A 60 -7.64 -2.60 -6.93
N ASN A 61 -7.81 -1.28 -7.07
CA ASN A 61 -7.92 -0.58 -8.33
C ASN A 61 -7.02 0.66 -8.27
N ALA A 62 -6.14 0.81 -9.24
CA ALA A 62 -5.20 1.91 -9.38
C ALA A 62 -5.49 2.66 -10.69
N ALA A 63 -5.30 3.98 -10.66
CA ALA A 63 -5.49 4.83 -11.84
C ALA A 63 -4.49 4.57 -12.98
N ALA A 64 -3.38 3.87 -12.68
CA ALA A 64 -2.39 3.42 -13.66
C ALA A 64 -1.71 2.14 -13.16
N SER A 65 -0.84 1.55 -13.98
CA SER A 65 -0.11 0.32 -13.66
C SER A 65 0.79 0.46 -12.43
N THR A 66 0.77 -0.56 -11.58
CA THR A 66 1.58 -0.71 -10.37
C THR A 66 2.24 -2.08 -10.34
N ASP A 67 3.38 -2.20 -9.67
CA ASP A 67 3.92 -3.50 -9.28
C ASP A 67 3.32 -3.87 -7.92
N PHE A 68 2.65 -5.00 -7.84
CA PHE A 68 1.97 -5.49 -6.66
C PHE A 68 2.62 -6.77 -6.15
N ASN A 69 2.73 -6.90 -4.83
CA ASN A 69 3.05 -8.18 -4.21
C ASN A 69 2.39 -8.29 -2.84
N ILE A 70 2.25 -9.53 -2.37
CA ILE A 70 2.03 -9.84 -0.98
C ILE A 70 3.34 -10.44 -0.47
N HIS A 71 3.84 -9.96 0.66
CA HIS A 71 5.03 -10.51 1.28
C HIS A 71 4.91 -10.61 2.79
N TYR A 72 5.74 -11.48 3.38
CA TYR A 72 5.93 -11.58 4.82
C TYR A 72 7.37 -11.98 5.12
N HIS A 73 7.83 -11.69 6.33
CA HIS A 73 9.21 -11.95 6.74
C HIS A 73 9.30 -13.18 7.64
N VAL A 74 10.28 -14.05 7.39
CA VAL A 74 10.65 -15.17 8.27
C VAL A 74 12.10 -14.96 8.72
N GLY A 75 12.27 -14.36 9.90
CA GLY A 75 13.57 -13.87 10.34
C GLY A 75 14.11 -12.82 9.37
N LYS A 76 15.16 -13.16 8.61
CA LYS A 76 15.76 -12.28 7.59
C LYS A 76 15.30 -12.60 6.16
N GLN A 77 14.53 -13.66 5.96
CA GLN A 77 14.02 -14.04 4.66
C GLN A 77 12.71 -13.32 4.37
N VAL A 78 12.46 -13.03 3.10
CA VAL A 78 11.20 -12.46 2.61
C VAL A 78 10.56 -13.46 1.66
N GLU A 79 9.32 -13.82 1.97
CA GLU A 79 8.53 -14.73 1.15
C GLU A 79 7.47 -13.94 0.38
N TYR A 80 7.20 -14.35 -0.87
CA TYR A 80 6.28 -13.66 -1.78
C TYR A 80 5.17 -14.60 -2.27
N PRO A 81 4.10 -14.81 -1.50
CA PRO A 81 2.98 -15.66 -1.92
C PRO A 81 2.24 -15.16 -3.16
N GLU A 82 2.40 -13.88 -3.54
CA GLU A 82 1.81 -13.30 -4.74
C GLU A 82 2.69 -12.17 -5.27
N ARG A 83 2.85 -12.09 -6.59
CA ARG A 83 3.62 -11.03 -7.26
C ARG A 83 3.10 -10.79 -8.67
N ARG A 84 2.80 -9.54 -8.99
CA ARG A 84 2.29 -9.09 -10.29
C ARG A 84 2.95 -7.78 -10.66
N GLU A 85 3.41 -7.66 -11.89
CA GLU A 85 4.09 -6.45 -12.36
C GLU A 85 3.22 -5.76 -13.42
N GLY A 86 3.21 -4.42 -13.40
CA GLY A 86 2.52 -3.62 -14.41
C GLY A 86 0.98 -3.70 -14.42
N VAL A 87 0.33 -4.10 -13.32
CA VAL A 87 -1.14 -4.24 -13.25
C VAL A 87 -1.82 -3.01 -12.63
N SER A 88 -2.95 -2.59 -13.19
CA SER A 88 -3.76 -1.48 -12.64
C SER A 88 -4.86 -1.96 -11.68
N ASN A 89 -5.21 -3.25 -11.72
CA ASN A 89 -6.16 -3.84 -10.79
C ASN A 89 -5.85 -5.32 -10.64
N ALA A 90 -6.15 -5.86 -9.46
CA ALA A 90 -6.19 -7.29 -9.23
C ALA A 90 -7.05 -7.59 -8.01
N SER A 91 -7.45 -8.86 -7.91
CA SER A 91 -8.05 -9.42 -6.70
C SER A 91 -7.58 -10.85 -6.49
N GLY A 92 -7.75 -11.34 -5.28
CA GLY A 92 -7.42 -12.70 -4.92
C GLY A 92 -7.76 -13.02 -3.48
N ARG A 93 -7.32 -14.20 -3.05
CA ARG A 93 -7.46 -14.68 -1.68
C ARG A 93 -6.11 -15.20 -1.21
N LEU A 94 -5.64 -14.66 -0.10
CA LEU A 94 -4.51 -15.19 0.65
C LEU A 94 -5.04 -16.12 1.74
N VAL A 95 -4.39 -17.26 1.96
CA VAL A 95 -4.51 -18.05 3.18
C VAL A 95 -3.14 -18.08 3.83
N ALA A 96 -3.01 -17.52 5.03
CA ALA A 96 -1.73 -17.42 5.71
C ALA A 96 -1.21 -18.83 6.07
N GLY A 97 0.00 -19.16 5.63
CA GLY A 97 0.63 -20.45 5.92
C GLY A 97 1.31 -20.50 7.30
N SER A 98 1.50 -19.35 7.93
CA SER A 98 2.16 -19.19 9.23
C SER A 98 1.76 -17.88 9.90
N ASP A 99 1.90 -17.82 11.22
CA ASP A 99 1.75 -16.62 12.05
C ASP A 99 2.83 -15.59 11.71
N GLN A 100 2.49 -14.56 10.92
CA GLN A 100 3.41 -13.50 10.50
C GLN A 100 2.65 -12.20 10.22
N GLY A 101 3.40 -11.10 10.12
CA GLY A 101 2.92 -9.87 9.49
C GLY A 101 2.96 -10.01 7.96
N TYR A 102 1.80 -9.94 7.32
CA TYR A 102 1.67 -9.95 5.86
C TYR A 102 1.39 -8.55 5.37
N CYS A 103 2.10 -8.13 4.33
CA CYS A 103 1.98 -6.81 3.73
C CYS A 103 1.56 -6.93 2.27
N TRP A 104 0.53 -6.17 1.90
CA TRP A 104 0.13 -5.93 0.53
C TRP A 104 0.84 -4.67 0.06
N MET A 105 1.80 -4.79 -0.85
CA MET A 105 2.62 -3.68 -1.33
C MET A 105 2.30 -3.33 -2.77
N TRP A 106 2.15 -2.03 -3.04
CA TRP A 106 2.07 -1.47 -4.39
C TRP A 106 3.21 -0.49 -4.62
N THR A 107 3.94 -0.65 -5.73
CA THR A 107 4.99 0.27 -6.16
C THR A 107 4.57 1.01 -7.42
N ASN A 108 4.70 2.34 -7.39
CA ASN A 108 4.54 3.19 -8.55
C ASN A 108 5.89 3.39 -9.26
N ARG A 109 6.05 2.78 -10.43
CA ARG A 109 7.24 2.93 -11.29
C ARG A 109 7.15 4.11 -12.26
N SER A 110 6.00 4.79 -12.32
CA SER A 110 5.78 5.91 -13.24
C SER A 110 6.36 7.22 -12.69
N ALA A 111 6.36 8.25 -13.55
CA ALA A 111 6.79 9.60 -13.20
C ALA A 111 5.66 10.48 -12.61
N VAL A 112 4.44 9.97 -12.45
CA VAL A 112 3.28 10.72 -11.96
C VAL A 112 2.63 10.03 -10.76
N PRO A 113 1.97 10.77 -9.84
CA PRO A 113 1.24 10.16 -8.74
C PRO A 113 0.09 9.27 -9.24
N ILE A 114 -0.14 8.14 -8.57
CA ILE A 114 -1.22 7.18 -8.89
C ILE A 114 -2.20 7.12 -7.72
N ALA A 115 -3.48 7.37 -8.00
CA ALA A 115 -4.54 7.09 -7.04
C ALA A 115 -4.80 5.58 -6.96
N LEU A 116 -4.92 5.05 -5.74
CA LEU A 116 -5.09 3.64 -5.44
C LEU A 116 -6.23 3.47 -4.43
N ASP A 117 -7.23 2.66 -4.78
CA ASP A 117 -8.27 2.18 -3.87
C ASP A 117 -8.02 0.71 -3.55
N VAL A 118 -8.07 0.35 -2.26
CA VAL A 118 -7.78 -1.01 -1.75
C VAL A 118 -8.91 -1.45 -0.84
N ALA A 119 -9.25 -2.74 -0.90
CA ALA A 119 -10.05 -3.41 0.13
C ALA A 119 -9.41 -4.73 0.55
N LEU A 120 -9.28 -4.93 1.85
CA LEU A 120 -8.86 -6.19 2.49
C LEU A 120 -9.98 -6.67 3.40
N SER A 121 -10.43 -7.90 3.20
CA SER A 121 -11.56 -8.48 3.93
C SER A 121 -11.16 -9.83 4.52
N ASP A 122 -11.34 -9.98 5.82
CA ASP A 122 -11.38 -11.29 6.45
C ASP A 122 -12.84 -11.77 6.38
N PRO A 123 -13.17 -12.81 5.60
CA PRO A 123 -14.54 -13.23 5.39
C PRO A 123 -15.22 -13.77 6.65
N GLY A 124 -14.46 -14.06 7.72
CA GLY A 124 -14.92 -14.94 8.79
C GLY A 124 -14.94 -16.39 8.28
N GLY A 125 -14.47 -17.30 9.12
CA GLY A 125 -14.49 -18.74 8.83
C GLY A 125 -15.91 -19.28 8.66
#